data_AF-A0A2A2HBS2-F1
#
_entry.id   AF-A0A2A2HBS2-F1
#
_cell.length_a   1.000
_cell.length_b   1.000
_cell.length_c   1.000
_cell.angle_alpha   90.00
_cell.angle_beta   90.00
_cell.angle_gamma   90.00
#
_symmetry.space_group_name_H-M   'P 1'
#
loop_
_entity.id
_entity.type
_entity.pdbx_description
1 polymer ?
#
loop_
_entity_poly.entity_id
_entity_poly.type
_entity_poly.pdbx_seq_one_letter_code
_entity_poly.pdbx_strand_id
1 'polypeptide(L)'
;MADDMIKMYIEKRHKYEAKIQQDLKKIEKSAIDIAEVGDYFSVQNDELLITIKAIMKDDEKHIAVYTNENPTEIPLCELTITENPDLIMWIIQNDQLIKEGFKEVLINAVRNAENIVNTLKQLKVNYE
;
A
#
# COMPACT_ATOMS: atom_id res chain seq x y z
N MET A 1 22.88 28.35 22.66
CA MET A 1 21.42 28.67 22.69
C MET A 1 20.74 28.39 21.34
N ALA A 2 21.08 29.08 20.24
CA ALA A 2 20.47 28.79 18.92
C ALA A 2 20.87 27.40 18.39
N ASP A 3 22.16 27.04 18.47
CA ASP A 3 22.66 25.74 18.02
C ASP A 3 22.11 24.56 18.82
N ASP A 4 21.87 24.75 20.13
CA ASP A 4 21.28 23.73 21.00
C ASP A 4 19.81 23.49 20.67
N MET A 5 19.07 24.55 20.30
CA MET A 5 17.70 24.41 19.82
C MET A 5 17.64 23.69 18.48
N ILE A 6 18.53 24.03 17.53
CA ILE A 6 18.59 23.35 16.22
C ILE A 6 18.87 21.85 16.41
N LYS A 7 19.85 21.49 17.25
CA LYS A 7 20.13 20.08 17.57
C LYS A 7 18.90 19.37 18.15
N MET A 8 18.20 19.99 19.09
CA MET A 8 16.97 19.42 19.67
C MET A 8 15.88 19.20 18.59
N TYR A 9 15.71 20.12 17.64
CA TYR A 9 14.75 19.94 16.55
C TYR A 9 15.13 18.80 15.61
N ILE A 10 16.42 18.65 15.30
CA ILE A 10 16.93 17.53 14.48
C ILE A 10 16.68 16.19 15.19
N GLU A 11 16.98 16.10 16.49
CA GLU A 11 16.73 14.88 17.26
C GLU A 11 15.24 14.52 17.32
N LYS A 12 14.37 15.52 17.55
CA LYS A 12 12.91 15.31 17.51
C LYS A 12 12.46 14.81 16.15
N ARG A 13 12.97 15.41 15.07
CA ARG A 13 12.65 15.01 13.69
C ARG A 13 13.03 13.55 13.45
N HIS A 14 14.26 13.14 13.76
CA HIS A 14 14.69 11.75 13.62
C HIS A 14 13.81 10.77 14.43
N LYS A 15 13.40 11.17 15.64
CA LYS A 15 12.51 10.36 16.47
C LYS A 15 11.12 10.17 15.83
N TYR A 16 10.56 11.22 15.25
CA TYR A 16 9.27 11.13 14.56
C TYR A 16 9.36 10.34 13.26
N GLU A 17 10.41 10.56 12.46
CA GLU A 17 10.69 9.79 11.24
C GLU A 17 10.81 8.30 11.57
N ALA A 18 11.59 7.92 12.58
CA ALA A 18 11.72 6.52 12.99
C ALA A 18 10.39 5.88 13.38
N LYS A 19 9.53 6.61 14.10
CA LYS A 19 8.20 6.11 14.50
C LYS A 19 7.29 5.92 13.29
N ILE A 20 7.24 6.91 12.40
CA ILE A 20 6.43 6.86 11.18
C ILE A 20 6.88 5.71 10.29
N GLN A 21 8.19 5.52 10.11
CA GLN A 21 8.74 4.39 9.36
C GLN A 21 8.35 3.04 9.96
N GLN A 22 8.34 2.94 11.29
CA GLN A 22 7.93 1.72 11.97
C GLN A 22 6.44 1.43 11.74
N ASP A 23 5.59 2.45 11.75
CA ASP A 23 4.16 2.30 11.54
C ASP A 23 3.87 1.94 10.08
N LEU A 24 4.49 2.61 9.10
CA LEU A 24 4.37 2.26 7.67
C LEU A 24 4.79 0.81 7.39
N LYS A 25 5.91 0.35 7.97
CA LYS A 25 6.34 -1.06 7.85
C LYS A 25 5.34 -2.05 8.44
N LYS A 26 4.66 -1.70 9.54
CA LYS A 26 3.61 -2.58 10.12
C LYS A 26 2.39 -2.65 9.21
N ILE A 27 1.98 -1.52 8.65
CA ILE A 27 0.83 -1.44 7.73
C ILE A 27 1.12 -2.30 6.50
N GLU A 28 2.29 -2.11 5.89
CA GLU A 28 2.75 -2.91 4.75
C GLU A 28 2.73 -4.42 5.06
N LYS A 29 3.33 -4.83 6.18
CA LYS A 29 3.31 -6.24 6.62
C LYS A 29 1.91 -6.79 6.88
N SER A 30 0.95 -5.95 7.26
CA SER A 30 -0.42 -6.39 7.54
C SER A 30 -1.22 -6.73 6.28
N ALA A 31 -0.77 -6.24 5.12
CA ALA A 31 -1.42 -6.39 3.82
C ALA A 31 -0.63 -7.30 2.86
N ILE A 32 0.70 -7.36 3.00
CA ILE A 32 1.58 -8.13 2.09
C ILE A 32 1.25 -9.62 2.01
N ASP A 33 0.78 -10.22 3.10
CA ASP A 33 0.47 -11.66 3.18
C ASP A 33 -0.80 -12.04 2.42
N ILE A 34 -1.67 -11.07 2.12
CA ILE A 34 -2.97 -11.28 1.47
C ILE A 34 -3.05 -10.66 0.07
N ALA A 35 -1.96 -10.07 -0.41
CA ALA A 35 -1.89 -9.42 -1.71
C ALA A 35 -0.92 -10.16 -2.63
N GLU A 36 -1.28 -10.37 -3.88
CA GLU A 36 -0.39 -10.89 -4.92
C GLU A 36 0.21 -9.76 -5.76
N VAL A 37 1.39 -9.96 -6.35
CA VAL A 37 2.03 -8.93 -7.19
C VAL A 37 1.11 -8.59 -8.37
N GLY A 38 0.81 -7.31 -8.52
CA GLY A 38 -0.15 -6.81 -9.51
C GLY A 38 -1.53 -6.51 -8.93
N ASP A 39 -1.87 -7.01 -7.74
CA ASP A 39 -3.09 -6.62 -7.04
C ASP A 39 -3.04 -5.14 -6.69
N TYR A 40 -4.16 -4.45 -6.93
CA TYR A 40 -4.30 -3.05 -6.57
C TYR A 40 -5.75 -2.69 -6.29
N PHE A 41 -5.93 -1.60 -5.56
CA PHE A 41 -7.20 -0.90 -5.45
C PHE A 41 -6.93 0.60 -5.32
N SER A 42 -7.93 1.40 -5.66
CA SER A 42 -7.83 2.85 -5.60
C SER A 42 -8.93 3.44 -4.74
N VAL A 43 -8.62 4.52 -4.04
CA VAL A 43 -9.54 5.28 -3.19
C VAL A 43 -9.58 6.71 -3.71
N GLN A 44 -10.79 7.19 -4.00
CA GLN A 44 -11.01 8.60 -4.32
C GLN A 44 -11.07 9.39 -3.01
N ASN A 45 -10.21 10.40 -2.87
CA ASN A 45 -10.21 11.36 -1.77
C ASN A 45 -10.27 12.77 -2.36
N ASP A 46 -11.46 13.37 -2.38
CA ASP A 46 -11.76 14.61 -3.11
C ASP A 46 -11.34 14.52 -4.59
N GLU A 47 -10.38 15.33 -5.03
CA GLU A 47 -9.83 15.33 -6.40
C GLU A 47 -8.65 14.35 -6.59
N LEU A 48 -8.12 13.81 -5.48
CA LEU A 48 -6.96 12.93 -5.46
C LEU A 48 -7.40 11.46 -5.53
N LEU A 49 -6.88 10.72 -6.51
CA LEU A 49 -7.04 9.27 -6.59
C LEU A 49 -5.78 8.60 -6.02
N ILE A 50 -5.91 8.00 -4.84
CA ILE A 50 -4.81 7.28 -4.18
C ILE A 50 -4.91 5.82 -4.56
N THR A 51 -3.86 5.26 -5.15
CA THR A 51 -3.81 3.85 -5.52
C THR A 51 -2.80 3.11 -4.66
N ILE A 52 -3.23 1.98 -4.10
CA ILE A 52 -2.40 1.07 -3.33
C ILE A 52 -2.21 -0.19 -4.16
N LYS A 53 -0.98 -0.65 -4.30
CA LYS A 53 -0.64 -1.76 -5.21
C LYS A 53 0.46 -2.64 -4.62
N ALA A 54 0.31 -3.94 -4.78
CA ALA A 54 1.38 -4.90 -4.51
C ALA A 54 2.34 -4.95 -5.70
N ILE A 55 3.62 -4.69 -5.44
CA ILE A 55 4.68 -4.63 -6.44
C ILE A 55 5.83 -5.55 -6.07
N MET A 56 6.69 -5.85 -7.05
CA MET A 56 8.00 -6.48 -6.81
C MET A 56 9.07 -5.40 -6.89
N LYS A 57 9.91 -5.29 -5.86
CA LYS A 57 11.07 -4.40 -5.85
C LYS A 57 12.23 -5.13 -5.17
N ASP A 58 13.40 -5.13 -5.81
CA ASP A 58 14.61 -5.79 -5.29
C ASP A 58 14.37 -7.26 -4.89
N ASP A 59 13.61 -8.00 -5.71
CA ASP A 59 13.18 -9.39 -5.50
C ASP A 59 12.31 -9.64 -4.24
N GLU A 60 11.85 -8.57 -3.58
CA GLU A 60 10.91 -8.62 -2.47
C GLU A 60 9.55 -8.01 -2.88
N LYS A 61 8.48 -8.60 -2.35
CA LYS A 61 7.12 -8.06 -2.51
C LYS A 61 6.99 -6.84 -1.60
N HIS A 62 6.35 -5.80 -2.10
CA HIS A 62 6.07 -4.58 -1.34
C HIS A 62 4.65 -4.12 -1.58
N ILE A 63 4.09 -3.42 -0.59
CA ILE A 63 2.90 -2.60 -0.82
C ILE A 63 3.39 -1.20 -1.13
N ALA A 64 2.99 -0.68 -2.29
CA ALA A 64 3.32 0.65 -2.76
C ALA A 64 2.07 1.52 -2.88
N VAL A 65 2.31 2.83 -2.87
CA VAL A 65 1.29 3.85 -3.08
C VAL A 65 1.73 4.78 -4.20
N TYR A 66 0.75 5.29 -4.95
CA TYR A 66 0.91 6.39 -5.89
C TYR A 66 -0.40 7.15 -6.02
N THR A 67 -0.35 8.34 -6.62
CA THR A 67 -1.55 9.15 -6.87
C THR A 67 -1.71 9.45 -8.36
N ASN A 68 -2.87 9.95 -8.76
CA ASN A 68 -3.07 10.48 -10.11
C ASN A 68 -2.15 11.68 -10.43
N GLU A 69 -1.73 12.45 -9.42
CA GLU A 69 -0.81 13.58 -9.58
C GLU A 69 0.67 13.14 -9.61
N ASN A 70 1.01 12.08 -8.88
CA ASN A 70 2.33 11.47 -8.88
C ASN A 70 2.21 9.96 -9.11
N PRO A 71 2.30 9.49 -10.37
CA PRO A 71 2.09 8.09 -10.74
C PRO A 71 3.28 7.18 -10.42
N THR A 72 4.25 7.67 -9.63
CA THR A 72 5.41 6.87 -9.22
C THR A 72 5.02 5.96 -8.07
N GLU A 73 5.19 4.65 -8.25
CA GLU A 73 4.94 3.65 -7.21
C GLU A 73 6.03 3.73 -6.13
N ILE A 74 5.65 4.10 -4.91
CA ILE A 74 6.57 4.22 -3.78
C ILE A 74 6.16 3.19 -2.72
N PRO A 75 7.03 2.21 -2.36
CA PRO A 75 6.79 1.32 -1.23
C PRO A 75 6.44 2.10 0.05
N LEU A 76 5.47 1.63 0.83
CA LEU A 76 5.05 2.33 2.04
C LEU A 76 6.22 2.56 2.99
N CYS A 77 7.10 1.56 3.13
CA CYS A 77 8.32 1.65 3.94
C CYS A 77 9.41 2.60 3.41
N GLU A 78 9.23 3.22 2.25
CA GLU A 78 10.17 4.19 1.65
C GLU A 78 9.63 5.62 1.64
N LEU A 79 8.37 5.84 2.02
CA LEU A 79 7.79 7.17 2.07
C LEU A 79 8.51 8.05 3.10
N THR A 80 8.93 9.25 2.70
CA THR A 80 9.58 10.21 3.58
C THR A 80 8.65 11.38 3.91
N ILE A 81 8.74 11.90 5.15
CA ILE A 81 7.94 13.05 5.61
C ILE A 81 8.25 14.32 4.81
N THR A 82 9.47 14.43 4.28
CA THR A 82 9.89 15.57 3.48
C THR A 82 9.27 15.61 2.10
N GLU A 83 8.96 14.45 1.53
CA GLU A 83 8.46 14.35 0.16
C GLU A 83 6.95 14.14 0.13
N ASN A 84 6.41 13.36 1.07
CA ASN A 84 5.02 12.86 1.02
C ASN A 84 4.27 12.98 2.38
N PRO A 85 4.27 14.13 3.06
CA PRO A 85 3.70 14.24 4.41
C PRO A 85 2.21 13.92 4.48
N ASP A 86 1.42 14.42 3.53
CA ASP A 86 -0.04 14.24 3.52
C ASP A 86 -0.43 12.80 3.21
N LEU A 87 0.29 12.16 2.28
CA LEU A 87 0.07 10.76 1.91
C LEU A 87 0.40 9.82 3.08
N ILE A 88 1.50 10.08 3.79
CA ILE A 88 1.86 9.35 5.01
C ILE A 88 0.76 9.48 6.06
N MET A 89 0.27 10.70 6.30
CA MET A 89 -0.80 10.94 7.26
C MET A 89 -2.06 10.15 6.88
N TRP A 90 -2.44 10.20 5.61
CA TRP A 90 -3.59 9.46 5.10
C TRP A 90 -3.42 7.95 5.29
N ILE A 91 -2.27 7.37 4.94
CA ILE A 91 -1.99 5.94 5.10
C ILE A 91 -2.11 5.52 6.56
N ILE A 92 -1.51 6.28 7.48
CA ILE A 92 -1.53 5.95 8.91
C ILE A 92 -2.96 6.05 9.48
N GLN A 93 -3.75 7.00 9.02
CA GLN A 93 -5.14 7.16 9.46
C GLN A 93 -6.09 6.09 8.87
N ASN A 94 -5.69 5.47 7.75
CA ASN A 94 -6.52 4.54 6.98
C ASN A 94 -5.86 3.16 6.83
N ASP A 95 -5.04 2.74 7.81
CA ASP A 95 -4.35 1.45 7.78
C ASP A 95 -5.30 0.26 7.62
N GLN A 96 -6.44 0.31 8.32
CA GLN A 96 -7.46 -0.72 8.23
C GLN A 96 -8.07 -0.79 6.83
N LEU A 97 -8.27 0.35 6.17
CA LEU A 97 -8.79 0.39 4.80
C LEU A 97 -7.84 -0.32 3.84
N ILE A 98 -6.53 -0.17 4.03
CA ILE A 98 -5.54 -0.83 3.17
C ILE A 98 -5.66 -2.35 3.26
N LYS A 99 -5.80 -2.87 4.48
CA LYS A 99 -5.97 -4.31 4.70
C LYS A 99 -7.29 -4.82 4.13
N GLU A 100 -8.40 -4.13 4.37
CA GLU A 100 -9.70 -4.53 3.82
C GLU A 100 -9.75 -4.43 2.29
N GLY A 101 -9.08 -3.43 1.70
CA GLY A 101 -8.96 -3.28 0.25
C GLY A 101 -8.35 -4.52 -0.42
N PHE A 102 -7.22 -5.02 0.09
CA PHE A 102 -6.62 -6.24 -0.45
C PHE A 102 -7.45 -7.51 -0.18
N LYS A 103 -8.17 -7.59 0.94
CA LYS A 103 -9.11 -8.70 1.15
C LYS A 103 -10.20 -8.74 0.09
N GLU A 104 -10.77 -7.59 -0.27
CA GLU A 104 -11.78 -7.51 -1.31
C GLU A 104 -11.21 -7.87 -2.69
N VAL A 105 -9.98 -7.44 -2.99
CA VAL A 105 -9.28 -7.85 -4.22
C VAL A 105 -9.13 -9.37 -4.28
N LEU A 106 -8.65 -9.99 -3.19
CA LEU A 106 -8.50 -11.44 -3.07
C LEU A 106 -9.84 -12.18 -3.25
N ILE A 107 -10.89 -11.74 -2.56
CA ILE A 107 -12.23 -12.34 -2.65
C ILE A 107 -12.75 -12.28 -4.10
N ASN A 108 -12.57 -11.14 -4.77
CA ASN A 108 -13.00 -10.96 -6.14
C ASN A 108 -12.20 -11.82 -7.12
N ALA A 109 -10.89 -11.97 -6.91
CA ALA A 109 -10.05 -12.86 -7.71
C ALA A 109 -10.52 -14.32 -7.61
N VAL A 110 -10.80 -14.81 -6.40
CA VAL A 110 -11.31 -16.17 -6.17
C VAL A 110 -12.67 -16.38 -6.84
N ARG A 111 -13.62 -15.45 -6.65
CA ARG A 111 -14.95 -15.52 -7.29
C ARG A 111 -14.86 -15.54 -8.81
N ASN A 112 -13.97 -14.73 -9.38
CA ASN A 112 -13.75 -14.69 -10.83
C ASN A 112 -13.17 -16.01 -11.34
N ALA A 113 -12.21 -16.59 -10.61
CA ALA A 113 -11.65 -17.90 -10.95
C ALA A 113 -12.72 -19.01 -10.92
N GLU A 114 -13.57 -19.04 -9.89
CA GLU A 114 -14.69 -20.00 -9.79
C GLU A 114 -15.66 -19.87 -10.98
N ASN A 115 -16.01 -18.63 -11.35
CA ASN A 115 -16.89 -18.36 -12.50
C ASN A 115 -16.29 -18.85 -13.82
N ILE A 116 -14.99 -18.63 -14.02
CA ILE A 116 -14.26 -19.11 -15.21
C ILE A 116 -14.27 -20.65 -15.25
N VAL A 117 -13.90 -21.31 -14.15
CA VAL A 117 -13.88 -22.79 -14.06
C VAL A 117 -15.26 -23.37 -14.34
N ASN A 118 -16.31 -22.78 -13.77
CA ASN A 118 -17.69 -23.22 -14.00
C ASN A 118 -18.09 -23.06 -15.48
N THR A 119 -17.71 -21.96 -16.11
CA THR A 119 -17.97 -21.70 -17.53
C THR A 119 -17.24 -22.71 -18.43
N LEU A 120 -15.96 -22.99 -18.15
CA LEU A 120 -15.18 -23.96 -18.92
C LEU A 120 -15.76 -25.39 -18.83
N LYS A 121 -16.19 -25.80 -17.64
CA LYS A 121 -16.90 -27.07 -17.43
C LYS A 121 -18.20 -27.15 -18.23
N GLN A 122 -18.97 -26.06 -18.28
CA GLN A 122 -20.21 -26.00 -19.08
C GLN A 122 -19.94 -26.10 -20.59
N LEU A 123 -18.84 -25.50 -21.06
CA LEU A 123 -18.44 -25.56 -22.47
C LEU A 123 -17.86 -26.93 -22.89
N LYS A 124 -17.78 -27.91 -21.98
CA LYS A 124 -17.18 -29.24 -22.22
C LYS A 124 -15.76 -29.19 -22.78
N VAL A 125 -15.03 -28.10 -22.50
CA VAL A 125 -13.59 -28.08 -22.68
C VAL A 125 -13.06 -29.05 -21.62
N ASN A 126 -12.23 -30.02 -22.00
CA ASN A 126 -11.63 -30.97 -21.06
C ASN A 126 -10.71 -30.19 -20.10
N TYR A 127 -11.28 -29.70 -19.02
CA TYR A 127 -10.62 -28.93 -17.98
C TYR A 127 -10.71 -29.76 -16.70
N GLU A 128 -9.63 -30.50 -16.41
CA GLU A 128 -9.44 -31.25 -15.16
C GLU A 128 -9.03 -30.32 -14.02
#